data_AF-A0A7C2E6L3-F1
#
_entry.id   AF-A0A7C2E6L3-F1
#
_cell.length_a   1.000
_cell.length_b   1.000
_cell.length_c   1.000
_cell.angle_alpha   90.00
_cell.angle_beta   90.00
_cell.angle_gamma   90.00
#
_symmetry.space_group_name_H-M   'P 1'
#
loop_
_entity.id
_entity.type
_entity.pdbx_description
1 polymer ?
#
loop_
_entity_poly.entity_id
_entity_poly.type
_entity_poly.pdbx_seq_one_letter_code
_entity_poly.pdbx_strand_id
1 'polypeptide(L)'
;MTVDSPFFKTLSLAAILALVAGMLFLPTGRAVASEVKWIEDTSNPVYDPPTHRAYYPCVLYDPNQFSGHGSSYYYKMWYGGYVYEPGATHNEAVTYSNDGVNWTAPVELQGITTKGANIDVDPGGYHAKVLYIPGGYGAGPYYYKIWYWDTAVSIYGINAMRTADSADGVNWVNDQPLTQDATYPLVDNVGTPWNRGTYGPACVLYNPSATNTGNNPFNYTFTMYYDATTGGLEVMGLAYSANGNHWARYHEPPYEDAPVLDHGPAGSWDSAFASYGTVVPNANGEWHMWYSGGQSAVHEGIGYATSPDGINWTKDPYNPALHISDGVPWRNVRTYTPSVIYSPTQFDGHGGATLLKMWFTGRTGSNYTVGYAERTNIIPVGPTRKYKTIQSAIDKAFPGDILEVDPGTYNESLRVYKSLTIRSVAGADSTFIDGTGLAGSGLPAFAGSLRSLVAVVPPDSSGSPYSFRIEGFTIRNSERMGVGANAN
;
A
#
# COMPACT_ATOMS: atom_id res chain seq x y z
N MET A 1 10.29 -77.36 30.58
CA MET A 1 9.26 -76.70 31.41
C MET A 1 10.01 -75.64 32.20
N THR A 2 9.91 -74.34 31.94
CA THR A 2 8.82 -73.52 31.41
C THR A 2 9.41 -72.23 30.83
N VAL A 3 8.84 -71.81 29.69
CA VAL A 3 8.65 -70.47 29.08
C VAL A 3 9.72 -69.38 29.32
N ASP A 4 10.34 -68.87 28.25
CA ASP A 4 9.86 -67.66 27.55
C ASP A 4 10.72 -67.33 26.30
N SER A 5 10.03 -66.81 25.29
CA SER A 5 10.54 -66.26 24.02
C SER A 5 10.21 -64.75 23.99
N PRO A 6 10.47 -63.95 22.91
CA PRO A 6 11.21 -64.21 21.67
C PRO A 6 12.16 -63.04 21.27
N PHE A 7 13.02 -63.25 20.27
CA PHE A 7 13.00 -62.55 18.96
C PHE A 7 14.35 -62.62 18.22
N PHE A 8 14.22 -63.05 16.96
CA PHE A 8 15.24 -63.25 15.94
C PHE A 8 15.60 -61.93 15.22
N LYS A 9 16.89 -61.85 14.82
CA LYS A 9 17.48 -61.55 13.49
C LYS A 9 16.76 -60.52 12.58
N THR A 10 17.42 -59.62 11.84
CA THR A 10 18.62 -59.82 11.01
C THR A 10 19.10 -58.47 10.46
N LEU A 11 20.41 -58.29 10.34
CA LEU A 11 21.06 -57.26 9.52
C LEU A 11 20.75 -57.46 8.03
N SER A 12 20.56 -56.37 7.28
CA SER A 12 21.07 -56.25 5.92
C SER A 12 21.60 -54.84 5.69
N LEU A 13 22.80 -54.80 5.13
CA LEU A 13 23.69 -53.66 4.94
C LEU A 13 23.75 -53.39 3.43
N ALA A 14 23.42 -52.17 2.97
CA ALA A 14 23.96 -51.61 1.72
C ALA A 14 23.61 -50.11 1.56
N ALA A 15 24.55 -49.27 2.03
CA ALA A 15 25.02 -47.98 1.52
C ALA A 15 24.08 -47.03 0.72
N ILE A 16 24.01 -45.77 1.15
CA ILE A 16 24.79 -44.65 0.57
C ILE A 16 24.89 -43.49 1.58
N LEU A 17 26.13 -43.02 1.77
CA LEU A 17 26.55 -41.84 2.53
C LEU A 17 25.86 -40.55 2.03
N ALA A 18 25.35 -39.72 2.94
CA ALA A 18 25.52 -38.26 2.87
C ALA A 18 25.20 -37.60 4.22
N LEU A 19 26.27 -37.15 4.88
CA LEU A 19 26.40 -36.04 5.83
C LEU A 19 25.21 -35.64 6.72
N VAL A 20 25.34 -36.00 7.99
CA VAL A 20 24.79 -35.23 9.11
C VAL A 20 25.57 -33.91 9.22
N ALA A 21 24.90 -32.78 9.00
CA ALA A 21 25.41 -31.46 9.36
C ALA A 21 24.31 -30.69 10.10
N GLY A 22 24.54 -30.55 11.42
CA GLY A 22 24.05 -29.50 12.32
C GLY A 22 22.70 -28.86 12.03
N MET A 23 21.66 -29.35 12.72
CA MET A 23 20.55 -28.51 13.16
C MET A 23 21.12 -27.40 14.07
N LEU A 24 21.51 -26.29 13.47
CA LEU A 24 21.66 -25.02 14.16
C LEU A 24 20.27 -24.46 14.39
N PHE A 25 19.85 -24.46 15.66
CA PHE A 25 18.75 -23.66 16.16
C PHE A 25 18.96 -22.21 15.71
N LEU A 26 18.22 -21.77 14.70
CA LEU A 26 18.07 -20.35 14.42
C LEU A 26 17.31 -19.76 15.62
N PRO A 27 17.82 -18.69 16.26
CA PRO A 27 17.04 -17.99 17.26
C PRO A 27 15.78 -17.46 16.54
N THR A 28 14.62 -17.90 17.03
CA THR A 28 13.32 -17.39 16.67
C THR A 28 13.31 -15.89 16.99
N GLY A 29 13.49 -15.08 15.94
CA GLY A 29 13.40 -13.63 16.02
C GLY A 29 12.00 -13.26 16.50
N ARG A 30 11.92 -12.76 17.74
CA ARG A 30 10.74 -12.11 18.30
C ARG A 30 10.39 -10.87 17.47
N ALA A 31 9.09 -10.62 17.40
CA ALA A 31 8.37 -9.65 16.58
C ALA A 31 8.87 -8.19 16.65
N VAL A 32 8.63 -7.44 15.57
CA VAL A 32 8.65 -5.96 15.51
C VAL A 32 7.42 -5.53 14.67
N ALA A 33 6.90 -4.32 14.83
CA ALA A 33 5.78 -3.78 14.06
C ALA A 33 6.29 -2.91 12.88
N SER A 34 5.43 -2.66 11.88
CA SER A 34 5.70 -2.06 10.55
C SER A 34 6.54 -0.76 10.51
N GLU A 35 7.27 -0.57 9.41
CA GLU A 35 8.31 0.47 9.25
C GLU A 35 7.96 1.70 8.42
N VAL A 36 6.70 1.83 8.05
CA VAL A 36 6.13 3.17 8.02
C VAL A 36 5.57 3.33 9.42
N LYS A 37 6.36 3.88 10.35
CA LYS A 37 5.79 4.24 11.64
C LYS A 37 4.77 5.33 11.37
N TRP A 38 3.52 4.91 11.28
CA TRP A 38 2.36 5.76 11.25
C TRP A 38 2.25 6.38 12.63
N ILE A 39 2.32 7.70 12.66
CA ILE A 39 2.02 8.49 13.84
C ILE A 39 0.57 8.93 13.65
N GLU A 40 -0.32 8.27 14.38
CA GLU A 40 -1.73 8.67 14.44
C GLU A 40 -1.85 10.07 15.04
N ASP A 41 -2.75 10.87 14.46
CA ASP A 41 -3.07 12.17 15.00
C ASP A 41 -3.64 12.05 16.42
N THR A 42 -3.18 12.91 17.32
CA THR A 42 -3.65 12.92 18.71
C THR A 42 -5.13 13.29 18.86
N SER A 43 -5.72 13.93 17.85
CA SER A 43 -7.13 14.28 17.78
C SER A 43 -8.00 13.21 17.13
N ASN A 44 -7.42 12.05 16.76
CA ASN A 44 -8.19 10.97 16.14
C ASN A 44 -9.40 10.55 17.00
N PRO A 45 -10.56 10.28 16.35
CA PRO A 45 -10.80 10.37 14.91
C PRO A 45 -10.91 11.82 14.42
N VAL A 46 -10.26 12.15 13.29
CA VAL A 46 -10.30 13.51 12.70
C VAL A 46 -11.62 13.81 11.98
N TYR A 47 -12.43 12.79 11.70
CA TYR A 47 -13.77 12.95 11.14
C TYR A 47 -14.76 11.96 11.76
N ASP A 48 -15.67 12.50 12.58
CA ASP A 48 -16.71 11.80 13.32
C ASP A 48 -18.04 12.58 13.20
N PRO A 49 -18.79 12.41 12.10
CA PRO A 49 -20.04 13.12 11.92
C PRO A 49 -21.13 12.63 12.90
N PRO A 50 -21.93 13.52 13.51
CA PRO A 50 -22.84 13.16 14.60
C PRO A 50 -24.09 12.38 14.16
N THR A 51 -24.44 12.45 12.88
CA THR A 51 -25.74 12.03 12.34
C THR A 51 -25.64 10.87 11.36
N HIS A 52 -24.44 10.45 10.98
CA HIS A 52 -24.21 9.36 10.03
C HIS A 52 -22.83 8.72 10.26
N ARG A 53 -22.44 7.77 9.40
CA ARG A 53 -21.16 7.07 9.48
C ARG A 53 -20.17 7.63 8.47
N ALA A 54 -18.89 7.62 8.79
CA ALA A 54 -17.83 7.84 7.81
C ALA A 54 -17.01 6.55 7.61
N TYR A 55 -17.04 5.99 6.40
CA TYR A 55 -16.48 4.68 6.13
C TYR A 55 -15.91 4.57 4.69
N TYR A 56 -14.89 3.73 4.48
CA TYR A 56 -14.21 3.55 3.19
C TYR A 56 -13.72 4.86 2.56
N PRO A 57 -12.87 5.64 3.26
CA PRO A 57 -12.41 6.91 2.72
C PRO A 57 -11.65 6.72 1.40
N CYS A 58 -11.86 7.65 0.49
CA CYS A 58 -11.07 7.89 -0.71
C CYS A 58 -10.66 9.36 -0.70
N VAL A 59 -9.42 9.63 -0.31
CA VAL A 59 -8.88 10.98 -0.18
C VAL A 59 -8.00 11.31 -1.38
N LEU A 60 -8.24 12.46 -1.98
CA LEU A 60 -7.41 13.03 -3.04
C LEU A 60 -6.84 14.38 -2.60
N TYR A 61 -5.65 14.70 -3.08
CA TYR A 61 -4.98 15.98 -2.93
C TYR A 61 -4.68 16.59 -4.30
N ASP A 62 -4.89 17.89 -4.46
CA ASP A 62 -4.42 18.66 -5.60
C ASP A 62 -3.93 20.04 -5.16
N PRO A 63 -2.65 20.43 -5.42
CA PRO A 63 -2.15 21.76 -5.08
C PRO A 63 -2.87 22.89 -5.83
N ASN A 64 -3.54 22.58 -6.94
CA ASN A 64 -4.34 23.54 -7.71
C ASN A 64 -5.81 23.57 -7.28
N GLN A 65 -6.15 22.97 -6.14
CA GLN A 65 -7.51 22.94 -5.58
C GLN A 65 -8.55 22.45 -6.59
N PHE A 66 -8.18 21.39 -7.32
CA PHE A 66 -8.97 20.73 -8.35
C PHE A 66 -9.28 21.62 -9.56
N SER A 67 -8.45 22.63 -9.84
CA SER A 67 -8.47 23.45 -11.05
C SER A 67 -9.85 24.03 -11.41
N GLY A 68 -10.68 24.34 -10.40
CA GLY A 68 -12.04 24.85 -10.57
C GLY A 68 -13.11 23.80 -10.90
N HIS A 69 -12.75 22.52 -10.90
CA HIS A 69 -13.66 21.39 -11.11
C HIS A 69 -14.32 20.98 -9.76
N GLY A 70 -15.18 21.86 -9.24
CA GLY A 70 -15.88 21.70 -7.97
C GLY A 70 -15.32 22.60 -6.85
N SER A 71 -15.62 22.26 -5.60
CA SER A 71 -15.22 23.08 -4.43
C SER A 71 -13.70 23.26 -4.33
N SER A 72 -13.26 24.49 -4.08
CA SER A 72 -11.85 24.91 -3.99
C SER A 72 -11.27 24.60 -2.61
N TYR A 73 -10.71 23.40 -2.49
CA TYR A 73 -10.00 22.88 -1.32
C TYR A 73 -8.83 22.02 -1.78
N TYR A 74 -7.79 21.92 -0.96
CA TYR A 74 -6.62 21.08 -1.29
C TYR A 74 -6.91 19.58 -1.17
N TYR A 75 -7.82 19.21 -0.26
CA TYR A 75 -8.22 17.82 -0.03
C TYR A 75 -9.71 17.64 -0.25
N LYS A 76 -10.07 16.52 -0.87
CA LYS A 76 -11.43 16.00 -0.97
C LYS A 76 -11.44 14.57 -0.46
N MET A 77 -12.43 14.21 0.36
CA MET A 77 -12.64 12.85 0.84
C MET A 77 -14.04 12.38 0.46
N TRP A 78 -14.11 11.39 -0.41
CA TRP A 78 -15.32 10.62 -0.66
C TRP A 78 -15.40 9.46 0.33
N TYR A 79 -16.58 9.19 0.86
CA TYR A 79 -16.79 8.15 1.85
C TYR A 79 -18.24 7.65 1.87
N GLY A 80 -18.39 6.38 2.21
CA GLY A 80 -19.68 5.72 2.39
C GLY A 80 -20.17 5.79 3.84
N GLY A 81 -21.45 5.46 4.05
CA GLY A 81 -22.11 5.54 5.35
C GLY A 81 -22.93 6.81 5.56
N TYR A 82 -23.02 7.68 4.56
CA TYR A 82 -23.85 8.89 4.60
C TYR A 82 -25.35 8.60 4.63
N VAL A 83 -25.78 7.44 4.16
CA VAL A 83 -27.19 7.00 4.13
C VAL A 83 -27.95 7.11 5.47
N TYR A 84 -27.21 7.09 6.59
CA TYR A 84 -27.76 7.17 7.94
C TYR A 84 -28.16 8.61 8.30
N GLU A 85 -27.71 9.60 7.52
CA GLU A 85 -28.11 10.99 7.65
C GLU A 85 -29.62 11.13 7.40
N PRO A 86 -30.35 11.84 8.28
CA PRO A 86 -31.76 12.12 8.07
C PRO A 86 -32.02 12.80 6.72
N GLY A 87 -32.77 12.12 5.85
CA GLY A 87 -33.13 12.63 4.53
C GLY A 87 -32.20 12.22 3.38
N ALA A 88 -31.09 11.54 3.65
CA ALA A 88 -30.17 11.07 2.62
C ALA A 88 -30.85 10.09 1.65
N THR A 89 -30.54 10.24 0.37
CA THR A 89 -30.99 9.38 -0.73
C THR A 89 -29.88 8.48 -1.27
N HIS A 90 -28.63 8.86 -1.08
CA HIS A 90 -27.42 8.13 -1.46
C HIS A 90 -26.58 7.80 -0.23
N ASN A 91 -25.71 6.80 -0.36
CA ASN A 91 -24.84 6.36 0.73
C ASN A 91 -23.47 7.03 0.73
N GLU A 92 -23.04 7.54 -0.41
CA GLU A 92 -21.76 8.23 -0.56
C GLU A 92 -21.94 9.74 -0.38
N ALA A 93 -20.96 10.37 0.25
CA ALA A 93 -20.83 11.82 0.33
C ALA A 93 -19.38 12.25 0.13
N VAL A 94 -19.16 13.54 -0.09
CA VAL A 94 -17.84 14.16 -0.12
C VAL A 94 -17.72 15.24 0.95
N THR A 95 -16.58 15.30 1.61
CA THR A 95 -16.20 16.42 2.49
C THR A 95 -14.84 17.00 2.07
N TYR A 96 -14.55 18.21 2.53
CA TYR A 96 -13.43 19.01 2.06
C TYR A 96 -12.50 19.42 3.20
N SER A 97 -11.21 19.61 2.89
CA SER A 97 -10.23 20.10 3.87
C SER A 97 -9.09 20.88 3.21
N ASN A 98 -8.48 21.79 3.95
CA ASN A 98 -7.28 22.52 3.53
C ASN A 98 -5.98 21.99 4.19
N ASP A 99 -6.08 21.09 5.16
CA ASP A 99 -4.93 20.55 5.90
C ASP A 99 -4.96 19.01 6.02
N GLY A 100 -6.07 18.38 5.63
CA GLY A 100 -6.27 16.94 5.71
C GLY A 100 -6.78 16.45 7.07
N VAL A 101 -7.02 17.35 8.03
CA VAL A 101 -7.43 17.01 9.41
C VAL A 101 -8.75 17.69 9.76
N ASN A 102 -8.91 18.97 9.41
CA ASN A 102 -10.13 19.72 9.65
C ASN A 102 -11.05 19.61 8.43
N TRP A 103 -12.16 18.90 8.58
CA TRP A 103 -13.10 18.60 7.51
C TRP A 103 -14.38 19.44 7.59
N THR A 104 -14.94 19.81 6.45
CA THR A 104 -16.21 20.55 6.37
C THR A 104 -17.41 19.65 6.66
N ALA A 105 -18.60 20.26 6.73
CA ALA A 105 -19.84 19.51 6.57
C ALA A 105 -19.84 18.77 5.21
N PRO A 106 -20.42 17.55 5.15
CA PRO A 106 -20.44 16.77 3.93
C PRO A 106 -21.49 17.26 2.92
N VAL A 107 -21.25 16.91 1.66
CA VAL A 107 -22.16 17.10 0.53
C VAL A 107 -22.53 15.72 -0.01
N GLU A 108 -23.82 15.38 0.02
CA GLU A 108 -24.33 14.13 -0.53
C GLU A 108 -24.05 14.05 -2.03
N LEU A 109 -23.55 12.90 -2.51
CA LEU A 109 -23.36 12.68 -3.95
C LEU A 109 -24.70 12.54 -4.66
N GLN A 110 -24.76 12.90 -5.93
CA GLN A 110 -25.98 12.83 -6.75
C GLN A 110 -25.74 12.02 -8.02
N GLY A 111 -26.78 11.36 -8.55
CA GLY A 111 -26.74 10.74 -9.88
C GLY A 111 -26.00 9.40 -9.96
N ILE A 112 -25.70 8.79 -8.80
CA ILE A 112 -25.32 7.38 -8.66
C ILE A 112 -26.51 6.56 -8.13
N THR A 113 -26.39 5.24 -8.05
CA THR A 113 -27.42 4.38 -7.44
C THR A 113 -27.80 4.88 -6.05
N THR A 114 -29.09 5.10 -5.83
CA THR A 114 -29.64 5.46 -4.52
C THR A 114 -29.51 4.32 -3.53
N LYS A 115 -29.67 4.60 -2.23
CA LYS A 115 -29.70 3.56 -1.19
C LYS A 115 -30.68 2.43 -1.54
N GLY A 116 -30.19 1.19 -1.49
CA GLY A 116 -31.01 -0.02 -1.65
C GLY A 116 -32.02 -0.21 -0.52
N ALA A 117 -33.09 -0.96 -0.78
CA ALA A 117 -34.20 -1.15 0.17
C ALA A 117 -33.85 -1.98 1.43
N ASN A 118 -32.74 -2.74 1.41
CA ASN A 118 -32.26 -3.50 2.56
C ASN A 118 -31.28 -2.65 3.40
N ILE A 119 -31.84 -1.74 4.20
CA ILE A 119 -31.09 -0.85 5.10
C ILE A 119 -30.46 -1.60 6.29
N ASP A 120 -30.90 -2.83 6.56
CA ASP A 120 -30.54 -3.58 7.76
C ASP A 120 -29.22 -4.37 7.66
N VAL A 121 -28.54 -4.39 6.49
CA VAL A 121 -27.27 -5.13 6.33
C VAL A 121 -26.17 -4.39 5.56
N ASP A 122 -26.46 -3.62 4.51
CA ASP A 122 -25.54 -2.60 3.97
C ASP A 122 -26.26 -1.77 2.87
N PRO A 123 -26.32 -0.44 2.98
CA PRO A 123 -27.05 0.40 2.04
C PRO A 123 -26.34 0.54 0.69
N GLY A 124 -27.14 0.62 -0.39
CA GLY A 124 -26.66 0.69 -1.80
C GLY A 124 -25.61 1.79 -2.06
N GLY A 125 -24.67 1.51 -2.96
CA GLY A 125 -23.56 2.39 -3.34
C GLY A 125 -22.47 2.49 -2.25
N TYR A 126 -21.38 1.73 -2.35
CA TYR A 126 -20.39 1.62 -1.28
C TYR A 126 -18.98 1.33 -1.83
N HIS A 127 -17.94 1.47 -1.00
CA HIS A 127 -16.54 1.23 -1.38
C HIS A 127 -16.08 2.13 -2.54
N ALA A 128 -16.57 3.37 -2.60
CA ALA A 128 -16.22 4.26 -3.69
C ALA A 128 -14.70 4.47 -3.83
N LYS A 129 -14.23 4.41 -5.07
CA LYS A 129 -12.91 4.90 -5.49
C LYS A 129 -13.08 5.95 -6.54
N VAL A 130 -12.55 7.13 -6.26
CA VAL A 130 -12.62 8.31 -7.12
C VAL A 130 -11.23 8.62 -7.65
N LEU A 131 -11.14 8.90 -8.94
CA LEU A 131 -9.98 9.53 -9.55
C LEU A 131 -10.34 10.94 -10.01
N TYR A 132 -9.40 11.87 -9.81
CA TYR A 132 -9.42 13.20 -10.40
C TYR A 132 -8.32 13.30 -11.45
N ILE A 133 -8.68 13.74 -12.65
CA ILE A 133 -7.78 13.85 -13.79
C ILE A 133 -7.93 15.29 -14.32
N PRO A 134 -7.00 16.21 -14.01
CA PRO A 134 -7.14 17.64 -14.31
C PRO A 134 -7.40 17.94 -15.80
N GLY A 135 -6.81 17.16 -16.71
CA GLY A 135 -7.03 17.29 -18.15
C GLY A 135 -8.24 16.54 -18.70
N GLY A 136 -8.99 15.85 -17.85
CA GLY A 136 -9.99 14.86 -18.24
C GLY A 136 -9.36 13.58 -18.83
N TYR A 137 -10.20 12.60 -19.13
CA TYR A 137 -9.77 11.25 -19.56
C TYR A 137 -10.44 10.81 -20.87
N GLY A 138 -10.76 11.77 -21.74
CA GLY A 138 -11.34 11.51 -23.07
C GLY A 138 -12.85 11.24 -23.10
N ALA A 139 -13.52 11.17 -21.94
CA ALA A 139 -14.98 11.06 -21.83
C ALA A 139 -15.69 12.41 -21.67
N GLY A 140 -15.03 13.53 -22.06
CA GLY A 140 -15.40 14.91 -21.72
C GLY A 140 -16.91 15.26 -21.79
N PRO A 141 -17.40 16.16 -20.91
CA PRO A 141 -16.63 17.14 -20.12
C PRO A 141 -16.40 16.72 -18.65
N TYR A 142 -15.90 15.50 -18.41
CA TYR A 142 -15.66 14.96 -17.08
C TYR A 142 -14.18 14.96 -16.67
N TYR A 143 -13.95 15.22 -15.39
CA TYR A 143 -12.65 15.27 -14.73
C TYR A 143 -12.54 14.26 -13.59
N TYR A 144 -13.67 13.72 -13.16
CA TYR A 144 -13.77 12.72 -12.12
C TYR A 144 -14.38 11.45 -12.68
N LYS A 145 -13.83 10.30 -12.27
CA LYS A 145 -14.46 8.99 -12.48
C LYS A 145 -14.56 8.27 -11.15
N ILE A 146 -15.70 7.64 -10.91
CA ILE A 146 -15.95 6.83 -9.71
C ILE A 146 -16.17 5.37 -10.10
N TRP A 147 -15.73 4.48 -9.23
CA TRP A 147 -16.13 3.08 -9.21
C TRP A 147 -16.63 2.74 -7.82
N TYR A 148 -17.70 1.96 -7.72
CA TYR A 148 -18.28 1.61 -6.43
C TYR A 148 -19.03 0.28 -6.51
N TRP A 149 -19.26 -0.33 -5.36
CA TRP A 149 -20.07 -1.53 -5.17
C TRP A 149 -21.55 -1.19 -4.94
N ASP A 150 -22.42 -1.77 -5.75
CA ASP A 150 -23.87 -1.75 -5.57
C ASP A 150 -24.31 -2.93 -4.71
N THR A 151 -24.56 -2.65 -3.43
CA THR A 151 -24.95 -3.67 -2.44
C THR A 151 -26.33 -4.28 -2.71
N ALA A 152 -27.13 -3.69 -3.61
CA ALA A 152 -28.41 -4.26 -4.05
C ALA A 152 -28.23 -5.38 -5.08
N VAL A 153 -27.02 -5.55 -5.63
CA VAL A 153 -26.68 -6.57 -6.62
C VAL A 153 -25.78 -7.64 -5.99
N SER A 154 -26.01 -8.89 -6.36
CA SER A 154 -25.20 -10.02 -5.90
C SER A 154 -23.73 -9.83 -6.24
N ILE A 155 -22.84 -9.97 -5.24
CA ILE A 155 -21.38 -9.90 -5.39
C ILE A 155 -20.79 -10.90 -6.39
N TYR A 156 -21.57 -11.90 -6.80
CA TYR A 156 -21.16 -12.92 -7.79
C TYR A 156 -21.45 -12.50 -9.24
N GLY A 157 -21.61 -11.21 -9.51
CA GLY A 157 -21.71 -10.68 -10.86
C GLY A 157 -20.91 -9.39 -11.00
N ILE A 158 -20.29 -9.18 -12.17
CA ILE A 158 -19.54 -7.94 -12.45
C ILE A 158 -20.41 -6.68 -12.32
N ASN A 159 -21.72 -6.82 -12.55
CA ASN A 159 -22.70 -5.75 -12.41
C ASN A 159 -22.93 -5.31 -10.96
N ALA A 160 -22.35 -6.00 -9.97
CA ALA A 160 -22.24 -5.49 -8.61
C ALA A 160 -21.27 -4.31 -8.53
N MET A 161 -20.32 -4.17 -9.45
CA MET A 161 -19.54 -2.95 -9.57
C MET A 161 -20.18 -2.01 -10.59
N ARG A 162 -20.15 -0.72 -10.29
CA ARG A 162 -20.68 0.35 -11.13
C ARG A 162 -19.63 1.44 -11.35
N THR A 163 -19.87 2.28 -12.33
CA THR A 163 -19.07 3.48 -12.59
C THR A 163 -19.94 4.63 -13.05
N ALA A 164 -19.51 5.84 -12.75
CA ALA A 164 -20.10 7.08 -13.23
C ALA A 164 -19.00 8.11 -13.50
N ASP A 165 -19.35 9.18 -14.19
CA ASP A 165 -18.46 10.28 -14.56
C ASP A 165 -18.96 11.59 -13.93
N SER A 166 -18.06 12.52 -13.60
CA SER A 166 -18.45 13.81 -13.03
C SER A 166 -17.52 14.96 -13.45
N ALA A 167 -18.11 16.15 -13.56
CA ALA A 167 -17.40 17.39 -13.81
C ALA A 167 -16.93 18.08 -12.51
N ASP A 168 -17.51 17.77 -11.36
CA ASP A 168 -17.29 18.48 -10.09
C ASP A 168 -17.01 17.58 -8.87
N GLY A 169 -17.16 16.27 -9.03
CA GLY A 169 -16.98 15.27 -7.98
C GLY A 169 -18.18 15.13 -7.04
N VAL A 170 -19.32 15.77 -7.32
CA VAL A 170 -20.56 15.71 -6.54
C VAL A 170 -21.71 15.21 -7.38
N ASN A 171 -21.90 15.80 -8.57
CA ASN A 171 -22.95 15.45 -9.51
C ASN A 171 -22.40 14.46 -10.52
N TRP A 172 -22.86 13.22 -10.42
CA TRP A 172 -22.44 12.13 -11.29
C TRP A 172 -23.46 11.87 -12.38
N VAL A 173 -22.97 11.44 -13.53
CA VAL A 173 -23.77 11.07 -14.71
C VAL A 173 -23.19 9.80 -15.33
N ASN A 174 -23.92 9.23 -16.29
CA ASN A 174 -23.56 7.97 -16.95
C ASN A 174 -23.37 6.80 -15.97
N ASP A 175 -24.09 6.81 -14.84
CA ASP A 175 -24.06 5.69 -13.91
C ASP A 175 -24.53 4.40 -14.61
N GLN A 176 -23.68 3.38 -14.56
CA GLN A 176 -23.93 2.11 -15.21
C GLN A 176 -23.14 0.97 -14.53
N PRO A 177 -23.64 -0.28 -14.62
CA PRO A 177 -22.85 -1.44 -14.22
C PRO A 177 -21.60 -1.61 -15.07
N LEU A 178 -20.53 -2.14 -14.46
CA LEU A 178 -19.34 -2.55 -15.18
C LEU A 178 -19.62 -3.76 -16.07
N THR A 179 -18.83 -3.87 -17.13
CA THR A 179 -18.72 -5.07 -17.96
C THR A 179 -17.30 -5.63 -17.84
N GLN A 180 -17.11 -6.89 -18.25
CA GLN A 180 -15.81 -7.55 -18.20
C GLN A 180 -15.52 -8.36 -19.46
N ASP A 181 -14.24 -8.63 -19.69
CA ASP A 181 -13.78 -9.53 -20.74
C ASP A 181 -14.33 -10.95 -20.52
N ALA A 182 -14.72 -11.62 -21.60
CA ALA A 182 -15.33 -12.94 -21.55
C ALA A 182 -14.31 -14.05 -21.30
N THR A 183 -13.05 -13.84 -21.67
CA THR A 183 -11.95 -14.80 -21.52
C THR A 183 -11.28 -14.65 -20.15
N TYR A 184 -11.10 -13.41 -19.71
CA TYR A 184 -10.44 -13.07 -18.46
C TYR A 184 -11.36 -12.23 -17.57
N PRO A 185 -12.47 -12.82 -17.08
CA PRO A 185 -13.41 -12.12 -16.21
C PRO A 185 -12.76 -11.80 -14.86
N LEU A 186 -13.17 -10.67 -14.27
CA LEU A 186 -12.83 -10.33 -12.89
C LEU A 186 -13.65 -11.19 -11.92
N VAL A 187 -14.93 -11.38 -12.23
CA VAL A 187 -15.90 -12.16 -11.45
C VAL A 187 -16.43 -13.30 -12.30
N ASP A 188 -16.18 -14.54 -11.93
CA ASP A 188 -16.58 -15.71 -12.73
C ASP A 188 -17.86 -16.40 -12.26
N ASN A 189 -18.31 -16.15 -11.03
CA ASN A 189 -19.44 -16.85 -10.40
C ASN A 189 -19.30 -18.39 -10.36
N VAL A 190 -18.09 -18.91 -10.44
CA VAL A 190 -17.80 -20.34 -10.33
C VAL A 190 -17.25 -20.61 -8.93
N GLY A 191 -17.78 -21.61 -8.22
CA GLY A 191 -17.53 -21.79 -6.78
C GLY A 191 -16.10 -22.18 -6.35
N THR A 192 -15.12 -22.20 -7.27
CA THR A 192 -13.76 -22.69 -7.02
C THR A 192 -12.64 -21.65 -7.08
N PRO A 193 -12.67 -20.57 -7.89
CA PRO A 193 -11.59 -19.59 -7.93
C PRO A 193 -11.68 -18.56 -6.80
N TRP A 194 -10.54 -17.95 -6.47
CA TRP A 194 -10.41 -16.85 -5.51
C TRP A 194 -11.26 -15.62 -5.88
N ASN A 195 -11.68 -15.53 -7.15
CA ASN A 195 -12.44 -14.44 -7.74
C ASN A 195 -13.88 -14.82 -8.14
N ARG A 196 -14.51 -15.74 -7.39
CA ARG A 196 -15.94 -16.09 -7.55
C ARG A 196 -16.85 -14.86 -7.53
N GLY A 197 -16.55 -13.91 -6.64
CA GLY A 197 -17.27 -12.65 -6.44
C GLY A 197 -16.32 -11.50 -6.14
N THR A 198 -16.89 -10.32 -5.93
CA THR A 198 -16.14 -9.12 -5.55
C THR A 198 -16.93 -8.22 -4.60
N TYR A 199 -16.24 -7.61 -3.64
CA TYR A 199 -16.78 -6.50 -2.86
C TYR A 199 -16.45 -5.13 -3.47
N GLY A 200 -15.84 -5.09 -4.65
CA GLY A 200 -15.66 -3.86 -5.41
C GLY A 200 -14.21 -3.38 -5.53
N PRO A 201 -14.03 -2.09 -5.90
CA PRO A 201 -12.70 -1.54 -6.15
C PRO A 201 -11.94 -1.26 -4.86
N ALA A 202 -10.65 -1.60 -4.84
CA ALA A 202 -9.75 -1.29 -3.73
C ALA A 202 -8.90 -0.04 -4.03
N CYS A 203 -8.26 -0.01 -5.20
CA CYS A 203 -7.44 1.10 -5.68
C CYS A 203 -7.52 1.17 -7.20
N VAL A 204 -7.62 2.37 -7.77
CA VAL A 204 -7.58 2.58 -9.22
C VAL A 204 -6.45 3.56 -9.55
N LEU A 205 -5.70 3.26 -10.60
CA LEU A 205 -4.60 4.06 -11.11
C LEU A 205 -4.93 4.56 -12.51
N TYR A 206 -4.38 5.71 -12.87
CA TYR A 206 -4.53 6.32 -14.19
C TYR A 206 -3.17 6.43 -14.90
N ASN A 207 -3.11 6.00 -16.15
CA ASN A 207 -1.95 6.19 -17.02
C ASN A 207 -2.29 7.18 -18.16
N PRO A 208 -1.78 8.42 -18.12
CA PRO A 208 -2.01 9.41 -19.18
C PRO A 208 -1.31 9.07 -20.50
N SER A 209 -0.32 8.16 -20.50
CA SER A 209 0.46 7.73 -21.66
C SER A 209 0.11 6.32 -22.13
N ALA A 210 -1.08 5.83 -21.77
CA ALA A 210 -1.51 4.47 -22.08
C ALA A 210 -1.54 4.19 -23.59
N THR A 211 -1.01 3.04 -23.99
CA THR A 211 -1.17 2.52 -25.35
C THR A 211 -2.44 1.69 -25.51
N ASN A 212 -2.98 1.17 -24.40
CA ASN A 212 -4.14 0.28 -24.34
C ASN A 212 -3.96 -1.00 -25.20
N THR A 213 -2.78 -1.62 -25.11
CA THR A 213 -2.41 -2.81 -25.90
C THR A 213 -1.58 -3.81 -25.10
N GLY A 214 -1.71 -5.09 -25.45
CA GLY A 214 -0.97 -6.18 -24.81
C GLY A 214 -1.54 -6.53 -23.44
N ASN A 215 -0.75 -7.24 -22.64
CA ASN A 215 -1.23 -7.87 -21.40
C ASN A 215 -0.65 -7.22 -20.13
N ASN A 216 0.24 -6.22 -20.26
CA ASN A 216 0.71 -5.45 -19.11
C ASN A 216 -0.40 -4.48 -18.67
N PRO A 217 -0.93 -4.61 -17.44
CA PRO A 217 -2.04 -3.79 -16.97
C PRO A 217 -1.70 -2.30 -16.96
N PHE A 218 -0.44 -1.93 -16.71
CA PHE A 218 -0.01 -0.54 -16.64
C PHE A 218 0.20 0.12 -18.01
N ASN A 219 0.04 -0.62 -19.12
CA ASN A 219 -0.05 -0.03 -20.46
C ASN A 219 -1.46 0.51 -20.78
N TYR A 220 -2.44 0.29 -19.90
CA TYR A 220 -3.82 0.73 -20.09
C TYR A 220 -4.12 2.00 -19.32
N THR A 221 -5.17 2.69 -19.77
CA THR A 221 -5.61 3.98 -19.22
C THR A 221 -5.97 3.88 -17.75
N PHE A 222 -6.60 2.77 -17.35
CA PHE A 222 -6.96 2.48 -15.97
C PHE A 222 -6.47 1.10 -15.55
N THR A 223 -5.92 1.03 -14.35
CA THR A 223 -5.59 -0.22 -13.65
C THR A 223 -6.34 -0.25 -12.34
N MET A 224 -6.96 -1.38 -12.00
CA MET A 224 -7.72 -1.54 -10.75
C MET A 224 -7.17 -2.73 -9.97
N TYR A 225 -6.78 -2.47 -8.73
CA TYR A 225 -6.76 -3.49 -7.70
C TYR A 225 -8.17 -3.61 -7.13
N TYR A 226 -8.70 -4.83 -7.05
CA TYR A 226 -10.06 -5.08 -6.63
C TYR A 226 -10.14 -6.15 -5.54
N ASP A 227 -11.17 -6.03 -4.72
CA ASP A 227 -11.46 -6.94 -3.61
C ASP A 227 -12.16 -8.19 -4.16
N ALA A 228 -11.39 -9.25 -4.37
CA ALA A 228 -11.89 -10.52 -4.88
C ALA A 228 -12.26 -11.45 -3.72
N THR A 229 -13.36 -12.18 -3.86
CA THR A 229 -13.87 -13.02 -2.77
C THR A 229 -14.48 -14.32 -3.25
N THR A 230 -14.40 -15.34 -2.39
CA THR A 230 -15.19 -16.59 -2.51
C THR A 230 -16.58 -16.48 -1.87
N GLY A 231 -16.87 -15.35 -1.21
CA GLY A 231 -17.99 -15.13 -0.30
C GLY A 231 -17.64 -15.28 1.18
N GLY A 232 -16.42 -15.75 1.49
CA GLY A 232 -15.94 -15.90 2.87
C GLY A 232 -14.44 -15.64 3.08
N LEU A 233 -13.65 -15.54 2.01
CA LEU A 233 -12.25 -15.10 2.02
C LEU A 233 -12.12 -13.90 1.08
N GLU A 234 -11.19 -12.99 1.36
CA GLU A 234 -10.95 -11.78 0.56
C GLU A 234 -9.46 -11.64 0.26
N VAL A 235 -9.15 -11.42 -1.02
CA VAL A 235 -7.79 -11.27 -1.57
C VAL A 235 -7.78 -10.18 -2.64
N MET A 236 -6.59 -9.74 -3.08
CA MET A 236 -6.49 -8.67 -4.06
C MET A 236 -6.26 -9.18 -5.47
N GLY A 237 -7.21 -8.90 -6.36
CA GLY A 237 -7.06 -9.08 -7.81
C GLY A 237 -6.50 -7.84 -8.50
N LEU A 238 -6.06 -8.01 -9.75
CA LEU A 238 -5.61 -6.93 -10.62
C LEU A 238 -6.35 -6.99 -11.95
N ALA A 239 -6.77 -5.83 -12.45
CA ALA A 239 -7.48 -5.69 -13.71
C ALA A 239 -7.07 -4.41 -14.44
N TYR A 240 -7.32 -4.35 -15.75
CA TYR A 240 -7.00 -3.21 -16.58
C TYR A 240 -8.13 -2.86 -17.54
N SER A 241 -8.21 -1.59 -17.93
CA SER A 241 -9.26 -1.05 -18.80
C SER A 241 -8.78 0.16 -19.60
N ALA A 242 -9.20 0.24 -20.86
CA ALA A 242 -8.98 1.41 -21.70
C ALA A 242 -9.95 2.56 -21.42
N ASN A 243 -11.10 2.30 -20.81
CA ASN A 243 -12.19 3.27 -20.66
C ASN A 243 -12.79 3.34 -19.25
N GLY A 244 -12.42 2.41 -18.36
CA GLY A 244 -12.95 2.32 -17.01
C GLY A 244 -14.34 1.71 -16.90
N ASN A 245 -14.97 1.29 -18.00
CA ASN A 245 -16.31 0.71 -18.03
C ASN A 245 -16.28 -0.81 -18.34
N HIS A 246 -15.29 -1.26 -19.11
CA HIS A 246 -15.06 -2.65 -19.47
C HIS A 246 -13.68 -3.10 -18.99
N TRP A 247 -13.61 -4.18 -18.21
CA TRP A 247 -12.40 -4.60 -17.50
C TRP A 247 -11.95 -6.00 -17.88
N ALA A 248 -10.64 -6.20 -18.03
CA ALA A 248 -10.04 -7.52 -18.16
C ALA A 248 -9.17 -7.81 -16.93
N ARG A 249 -9.26 -9.03 -16.39
CA ARG A 249 -8.42 -9.49 -15.29
C ARG A 249 -6.99 -9.71 -15.80
N TYR A 250 -6.01 -9.36 -14.98
CA TYR A 250 -4.62 -9.74 -15.23
C TYR A 250 -4.45 -11.26 -15.11
N HIS A 251 -3.74 -11.86 -16.07
CA HIS A 251 -3.73 -13.32 -16.26
C HIS A 251 -2.37 -13.86 -16.73
N GLU A 252 -1.29 -13.09 -16.67
CA GLU A 252 0.03 -13.59 -17.07
C GLU A 252 0.63 -14.49 -15.98
N PRO A 253 1.45 -15.49 -16.34
CA PRO A 253 2.11 -16.36 -15.37
C PRO A 253 2.85 -15.60 -14.25
N PRO A 254 2.74 -16.03 -12.97
CA PRO A 254 1.96 -17.17 -12.43
C PRO A 254 0.52 -16.81 -11.98
N TYR A 255 -0.04 -15.70 -12.48
CA TYR A 255 -1.32 -15.13 -12.04
C TYR A 255 -2.50 -15.48 -12.96
N GLU A 256 -2.38 -16.52 -13.79
CA GLU A 256 -3.47 -17.02 -14.63
C GLU A 256 -4.70 -17.33 -13.78
N ASP A 257 -4.49 -17.94 -12.62
CA ASP A 257 -5.52 -18.40 -11.68
C ASP A 257 -5.21 -18.02 -10.23
N ALA A 258 -4.48 -16.92 -10.00
CA ALA A 258 -4.10 -16.47 -8.66
C ALA A 258 -4.28 -14.94 -8.46
N PRO A 259 -4.57 -14.49 -7.23
CA PRO A 259 -4.58 -13.07 -6.89
C PRO A 259 -3.15 -12.49 -6.92
N VAL A 260 -3.02 -11.18 -7.10
CA VAL A 260 -1.71 -10.50 -7.02
C VAL A 260 -1.25 -10.31 -5.58
N LEU A 261 -2.18 -10.28 -4.62
CA LEU A 261 -1.90 -10.39 -3.19
C LEU A 261 -2.85 -11.41 -2.58
N ASP A 262 -2.29 -12.52 -2.09
CA ASP A 262 -3.03 -13.55 -1.36
C ASP A 262 -2.99 -13.31 0.16
N HIS A 263 -3.80 -14.04 0.92
CA HIS A 263 -3.72 -14.09 2.38
C HIS A 263 -2.38 -14.65 2.87
N GLY A 264 -2.03 -14.35 4.13
CA GLY A 264 -0.79 -14.83 4.72
C GLY A 264 -0.82 -16.33 5.04
N PRO A 265 0.34 -16.96 5.31
CA PRO A 265 0.38 -18.37 5.73
C PRO A 265 -0.36 -18.57 7.06
N ALA A 266 -0.80 -19.79 7.34
CA ALA A 266 -1.49 -20.13 8.58
C ALA A 266 -0.72 -19.62 9.82
N GLY A 267 -1.42 -18.92 10.71
CA GLY A 267 -0.86 -18.32 11.93
C GLY A 267 -0.32 -16.90 11.76
N SER A 268 -0.22 -16.38 10.54
CA SER A 268 -0.03 -14.93 10.31
C SER A 268 -1.27 -14.13 10.69
N TRP A 269 -1.11 -12.83 10.95
CA TRP A 269 -2.22 -11.95 11.34
C TRP A 269 -3.26 -11.80 10.22
N ASP A 270 -2.88 -11.97 8.96
CA ASP A 270 -3.71 -11.85 7.76
C ASP A 270 -3.95 -13.21 7.10
N SER A 271 -4.00 -14.29 7.90
CA SER A 271 -4.06 -15.67 7.39
C SER A 271 -5.37 -16.07 6.72
N ALA A 272 -6.39 -15.20 6.73
CA ALA A 272 -7.67 -15.45 6.07
C ALA A 272 -8.09 -14.31 5.14
N PHE A 273 -7.61 -13.09 5.38
CA PHE A 273 -8.00 -11.91 4.63
C PHE A 273 -6.79 -11.03 4.36
N ALA A 274 -6.56 -10.67 3.10
CA ALA A 274 -5.58 -9.68 2.68
C ALA A 274 -6.11 -8.95 1.44
N SER A 275 -6.98 -7.97 1.68
CA SER A 275 -7.70 -7.26 0.63
C SER A 275 -7.75 -5.77 0.93
N TYR A 276 -8.60 -5.03 0.22
CA TYR A 276 -8.88 -3.60 0.34
C TYR A 276 -7.68 -2.73 0.78
N GLY A 277 -7.09 -2.01 -0.15
CA GLY A 277 -5.91 -1.21 0.12
C GLY A 277 -5.69 -0.08 -0.85
N THR A 278 -4.65 0.70 -0.59
CA THR A 278 -4.15 1.72 -1.52
C THR A 278 -2.80 1.32 -2.05
N VAL A 279 -2.62 1.43 -3.37
CA VAL A 279 -1.35 1.23 -4.06
C VAL A 279 -0.79 2.58 -4.50
N VAL A 280 0.47 2.83 -4.18
CA VAL A 280 1.20 4.03 -4.53
C VAL A 280 2.49 3.65 -5.27
N PRO A 281 2.62 3.95 -6.58
CA PRO A 281 3.92 3.94 -7.24
C PRO A 281 4.78 5.08 -6.71
N ASN A 282 6.02 4.80 -6.31
CA ASN A 282 6.98 5.84 -5.94
C ASN A 282 7.83 6.28 -7.15
N ALA A 283 8.55 7.39 -6.99
CA ALA A 283 9.39 7.97 -8.04
C ALA A 283 10.61 7.12 -8.46
N ASN A 284 10.97 6.08 -7.70
CA ASN A 284 12.12 5.22 -7.95
C ASN A 284 11.75 3.89 -8.64
N GLY A 285 10.48 3.71 -9.03
CA GLY A 285 9.99 2.48 -9.64
C GLY A 285 9.66 1.36 -8.64
N GLU A 286 9.64 1.63 -7.33
CA GLU A 286 9.09 0.71 -6.33
C GLU A 286 7.63 1.07 -6.03
N TRP A 287 6.82 0.04 -5.83
CA TRP A 287 5.40 0.15 -5.56
C TRP A 287 5.14 -0.19 -4.11
N HIS A 288 4.23 0.56 -3.50
CA HIS A 288 3.85 0.41 -2.10
C HIS A 288 2.37 0.09 -2.00
N MET A 289 2.00 -0.84 -1.14
CA MET A 289 0.62 -1.17 -0.85
C MET A 289 0.39 -1.15 0.65
N TRP A 290 -0.64 -0.44 1.08
CA TRP A 290 -1.23 -0.62 2.40
C TRP A 290 -2.54 -1.34 2.23
N TYR A 291 -2.66 -2.51 2.83
CA TYR A 291 -3.80 -3.41 2.63
C TYR A 291 -4.45 -3.73 3.97
N SER A 292 -5.72 -4.07 3.93
CA SER A 292 -6.45 -4.52 5.10
C SER A 292 -6.41 -6.03 5.24
N GLY A 293 -6.41 -6.54 6.45
CA GLY A 293 -6.41 -7.98 6.66
C GLY A 293 -6.81 -8.42 8.06
N GLY A 294 -6.78 -9.73 8.25
CA GLY A 294 -7.06 -10.35 9.54
C GLY A 294 -7.17 -11.87 9.48
N GLN A 295 -7.39 -12.47 10.64
CA GLN A 295 -7.61 -13.91 10.81
C GLN A 295 -9.09 -14.26 10.80
N SER A 296 -9.93 -13.44 11.41
CA SER A 296 -11.38 -13.66 11.52
C SER A 296 -12.19 -12.69 10.68
N ALA A 297 -11.64 -11.53 10.34
CA ALA A 297 -12.22 -10.61 9.38
C ALA A 297 -11.18 -9.68 8.75
N VAL A 298 -11.49 -9.15 7.55
CA VAL A 298 -10.62 -8.24 6.79
C VAL A 298 -10.32 -6.90 7.49
N HIS A 299 -11.03 -6.55 8.57
CA HIS A 299 -10.98 -5.25 9.23
C HIS A 299 -10.21 -5.24 10.56
N GLU A 300 -9.43 -6.28 10.84
CA GLU A 300 -8.64 -6.39 12.08
C GLU A 300 -7.40 -5.50 12.06
N GLY A 301 -6.83 -5.23 10.89
CA GLY A 301 -5.68 -4.35 10.79
C GLY A 301 -5.32 -3.94 9.37
N ILE A 302 -4.29 -3.11 9.31
CA ILE A 302 -3.69 -2.60 8.08
C ILE A 302 -2.26 -3.13 8.02
N GLY A 303 -1.92 -3.85 6.97
CA GLY A 303 -0.57 -4.29 6.64
C GLY A 303 0.06 -3.44 5.54
N TYR A 304 1.31 -3.79 5.22
CA TYR A 304 2.13 -3.13 4.22
C TYR A 304 2.85 -4.15 3.34
N ALA A 305 2.97 -3.86 2.04
CA ALA A 305 3.71 -4.66 1.08
C ALA A 305 4.45 -3.77 0.08
N THR A 306 5.56 -4.28 -0.46
CA THR A 306 6.33 -3.61 -1.53
C THR A 306 6.36 -4.48 -2.78
N SER A 307 6.43 -3.87 -3.95
CA SER A 307 6.56 -4.57 -5.22
C SER A 307 7.53 -3.83 -6.16
N PRO A 308 8.36 -4.54 -6.93
CA PRO A 308 9.23 -3.91 -7.94
C PRO A 308 8.46 -3.52 -9.22
N ASP A 309 7.24 -4.01 -9.41
CA ASP A 309 6.51 -3.88 -10.68
C ASP A 309 4.99 -3.66 -10.53
N GLY A 310 4.49 -3.59 -9.29
CA GLY A 310 3.07 -3.45 -8.98
C GLY A 310 2.27 -4.76 -9.07
N ILE A 311 2.90 -5.88 -9.42
CA ILE A 311 2.26 -7.18 -9.64
C ILE A 311 2.78 -8.19 -8.62
N ASN A 312 4.09 -8.27 -8.45
CA ASN A 312 4.77 -9.19 -7.56
C ASN A 312 4.96 -8.53 -6.18
N TRP A 313 4.10 -8.87 -5.22
CA TRP A 313 4.10 -8.24 -3.90
C TRP A 313 4.86 -9.05 -2.84
N THR A 314 5.66 -8.34 -2.04
CA THR A 314 6.32 -8.87 -0.85
C THR A 314 5.75 -8.18 0.38
N LYS A 315 5.04 -8.94 1.22
CA LYS A 315 4.51 -8.44 2.50
C LYS A 315 5.63 -8.14 3.48
N ASP A 316 5.48 -7.07 4.26
CA ASP A 316 6.41 -6.76 5.33
C ASP A 316 6.30 -7.83 6.44
N PRO A 317 7.42 -8.47 6.86
CA PRO A 317 7.41 -9.49 7.90
C PRO A 317 6.97 -8.98 9.29
N TYR A 318 6.79 -7.66 9.44
CA TYR A 318 6.39 -6.98 10.65
C TYR A 318 4.96 -6.43 10.60
N ASN A 319 4.18 -6.88 9.62
CA ASN A 319 2.75 -6.63 9.62
C ASN A 319 2.06 -7.31 10.84
N PRO A 320 0.94 -6.75 11.32
CA PRO A 320 0.28 -5.54 10.81
C PRO A 320 0.97 -4.24 11.24
N ALA A 321 0.72 -3.18 10.48
CA ALA A 321 1.13 -1.81 10.79
C ALA A 321 0.27 -1.15 11.85
N LEU A 322 -1.05 -1.36 11.75
CA LEU A 322 -2.05 -0.94 12.73
C LEU A 322 -2.98 -2.12 12.94
N HIS A 323 -3.39 -2.37 14.18
CA HIS A 323 -4.28 -3.48 14.52
C HIS A 323 -5.29 -3.10 15.60
N ILE A 324 -6.45 -3.74 15.60
CA ILE A 324 -7.51 -3.52 16.60
C ILE A 324 -7.05 -3.81 18.03
N SER A 325 -6.00 -4.62 18.22
CA SER A 325 -5.43 -4.96 19.52
C SER A 325 -4.37 -3.99 20.03
N ASP A 326 -4.10 -2.89 19.32
CA ASP A 326 -3.07 -1.90 19.72
C ASP A 326 -3.45 -1.11 20.99
N GLY A 327 -4.67 -1.32 21.52
CA GLY A 327 -5.17 -0.59 22.68
C GLY A 327 -5.64 0.83 22.36
N VAL A 328 -5.78 1.18 21.08
CA VAL A 328 -6.27 2.50 20.63
C VAL A 328 -7.80 2.52 20.65
N PRO A 329 -8.46 3.30 21.54
CA PRO A 329 -9.88 3.12 21.83
C PRO A 329 -10.83 3.34 20.65
N TRP A 330 -10.56 4.32 19.79
CA TRP A 330 -11.47 4.74 18.70
C TRP A 330 -11.52 3.74 17.51
N ARG A 331 -10.54 2.81 17.45
CA ARG A 331 -10.35 1.84 16.36
C ARG A 331 -10.16 0.40 16.86
N ASN A 332 -10.69 0.09 18.05
CA ASN A 332 -10.50 -1.21 18.71
C ASN A 332 -11.48 -2.31 18.25
N VAL A 333 -12.48 -1.98 17.43
CA VAL A 333 -13.38 -2.96 16.79
C VAL A 333 -13.06 -3.11 15.30
N ARG A 334 -12.65 -2.03 14.64
CA ARG A 334 -12.20 -2.02 13.24
C ARG A 334 -11.00 -1.09 13.10
N THR A 335 -9.99 -1.53 12.36
CA THR A 335 -8.87 -0.73 11.88
C THR A 335 -8.70 -1.10 10.41
N TYR A 336 -9.27 -0.30 9.50
CA TYR A 336 -9.62 -0.79 8.16
C TYR A 336 -9.53 0.28 7.08
N THR A 337 -9.48 -0.12 5.80
CA THR A 337 -9.66 0.73 4.61
C THR A 337 -8.68 1.91 4.51
N PRO A 338 -7.37 1.65 4.39
CA PRO A 338 -6.39 2.71 4.24
C PRO A 338 -6.55 3.44 2.89
N SER A 339 -6.72 4.75 2.95
CA SER A 339 -6.58 5.71 1.85
C SER A 339 -5.25 6.42 2.00
N VAL A 340 -4.26 6.05 1.20
CA VAL A 340 -2.89 6.58 1.31
C VAL A 340 -2.55 7.43 0.10
N ILE A 341 -2.04 8.64 0.32
CA ILE A 341 -1.55 9.49 -0.76
C ILE A 341 -0.10 9.86 -0.52
N TYR A 342 0.64 9.99 -1.62
CA TYR A 342 2.03 10.42 -1.64
C TYR A 342 2.16 11.79 -2.30
N SER A 343 2.99 12.65 -1.72
CA SER A 343 3.40 13.89 -2.36
C SER A 343 4.90 14.14 -2.16
N PRO A 344 5.68 14.26 -3.25
CA PRO A 344 7.10 14.59 -3.15
C PRO A 344 7.35 16.02 -2.66
N THR A 345 6.36 16.90 -2.78
CA THR A 345 6.40 18.29 -2.26
C THR A 345 5.97 18.39 -0.81
N GLN A 346 5.74 17.26 -0.14
CA GLN A 346 5.22 17.20 1.23
C GLN A 346 3.92 18.00 1.37
N PHE A 347 3.06 17.87 0.36
CA PHE A 347 1.75 18.53 0.29
C PHE A 347 1.81 20.06 0.33
N ASP A 348 2.92 20.66 -0.13
CA ASP A 348 3.06 22.11 -0.37
C ASP A 348 2.72 22.99 0.86
N GLY A 349 2.89 22.45 2.07
CA GLY A 349 2.57 23.13 3.33
C GLY A 349 1.08 23.04 3.77
N HIS A 350 0.26 22.25 3.08
CA HIS A 350 -1.16 22.05 3.38
C HIS A 350 -1.34 20.87 4.36
N GLY A 351 -0.96 21.07 5.62
CA GLY A 351 -0.97 20.07 6.69
C GLY A 351 0.45 19.65 7.10
N GLY A 352 0.62 18.47 7.72
CA GLY A 352 1.94 18.05 8.20
C GLY A 352 2.93 17.75 7.08
N ALA A 353 4.20 18.08 7.34
CA ALA A 353 5.32 17.97 6.40
C ALA A 353 5.84 16.53 6.32
N THR A 354 5.08 15.68 5.63
CA THR A 354 5.42 14.28 5.38
C THR A 354 5.22 13.93 3.91
N LEU A 355 5.88 12.87 3.45
CA LEU A 355 5.72 12.34 2.09
C LEU A 355 4.45 11.52 1.92
N LEU A 356 3.94 10.91 3.00
CA LEU A 356 2.82 9.99 2.97
C LEU A 356 1.82 10.33 4.08
N LYS A 357 0.56 10.45 3.69
CA LYS A 357 -0.59 10.65 4.58
C LYS A 357 -1.55 9.48 4.41
N MET A 358 -2.10 8.98 5.52
CA MET A 358 -3.10 7.92 5.52
C MET A 358 -4.36 8.40 6.24
N TRP A 359 -5.51 8.22 5.59
CA TRP A 359 -6.81 8.21 6.24
C TRP A 359 -7.34 6.80 6.27
N PHE A 360 -7.94 6.40 7.38
CA PHE A 360 -8.43 5.04 7.54
C PHE A 360 -9.61 5.00 8.49
N THR A 361 -10.43 3.98 8.34
CA THR A 361 -11.64 3.83 9.15
C THR A 361 -11.29 3.17 10.47
N GLY A 362 -11.78 3.77 11.56
CA GLY A 362 -11.88 3.15 12.88
C GLY A 362 -13.32 2.95 13.31
N ARG A 363 -13.53 1.97 14.21
CA ARG A 363 -14.80 1.76 14.88
C ARG A 363 -14.62 1.48 16.37
N THR A 364 -15.51 2.08 17.15
CA THR A 364 -15.83 1.71 18.54
C THR A 364 -17.34 1.54 18.67
N GLY A 365 -17.81 0.46 19.31
CA GLY A 365 -19.25 0.23 19.46
C GLY A 365 -19.96 0.16 18.10
N SER A 366 -20.91 1.04 17.83
CA SER A 366 -21.60 1.17 16.53
C SER A 366 -21.11 2.34 15.67
N ASN A 367 -20.16 3.14 16.15
CA ASN A 367 -19.73 4.37 15.49
C ASN A 367 -18.56 4.13 14.52
N TYR A 368 -18.69 4.60 13.27
CA TYR A 368 -17.68 4.49 12.21
C TYR A 368 -17.15 5.86 11.87
N THR A 369 -15.84 6.02 11.98
CA THR A 369 -15.15 7.31 11.91
C THR A 369 -13.88 7.18 11.10
N VAL A 370 -13.34 8.31 10.62
CA VAL A 370 -12.08 8.33 9.88
C VAL A 370 -11.01 8.98 10.75
N GLY A 371 -9.91 8.25 10.94
CA GLY A 371 -8.69 8.79 11.54
C GLY A 371 -7.66 9.14 10.49
N TYR A 372 -6.61 9.81 10.95
CA TYR A 372 -5.49 10.31 10.19
C TYR A 372 -4.18 9.82 10.81
N ALA A 373 -3.22 9.47 9.97
CA ALA A 373 -1.86 9.19 10.38
C ALA A 373 -0.85 9.73 9.35
N GLU A 374 0.29 10.16 9.86
CA GLU A 374 1.42 10.59 9.06
C GLU A 374 2.56 9.60 9.15
N ARG A 375 3.26 9.41 8.05
CA ARG A 375 4.53 8.71 8.06
C ARG A 375 5.61 9.58 8.69
N THR A 376 6.41 9.03 9.61
CA THR A 376 7.71 9.64 9.94
C THR A 376 8.67 9.60 8.76
N ASN A 377 9.36 10.70 8.47
CA ASN A 377 10.47 10.75 7.52
C ASN A 377 11.81 10.30 8.13
N ILE A 378 11.81 9.92 9.42
CA ILE A 378 12.99 9.42 10.13
C ILE A 378 12.99 7.88 10.14
N ILE A 379 14.07 7.29 9.64
CA ILE A 379 14.36 5.86 9.64
C ILE A 379 15.51 5.59 10.62
N PRO A 380 15.26 5.00 11.81
CA PRO A 380 16.31 4.61 12.74
C PRO A 380 17.09 3.40 12.23
N VAL A 381 18.41 3.48 12.24
CA VAL A 381 19.34 2.43 11.80
C VAL A 381 20.27 2.07 12.94
N GLY A 382 20.49 0.78 13.16
CA GLY A 382 21.50 0.31 14.09
C GLY A 382 21.32 -1.11 14.60
N PRO A 383 22.27 -1.60 15.41
CA PRO A 383 22.32 -3.00 15.84
C PRO A 383 21.07 -3.47 16.59
N THR A 384 20.35 -2.55 17.24
CA THR A 384 19.09 -2.81 17.97
C THR A 384 17.84 -2.42 17.19
N ARG A 385 17.98 -1.66 16.09
CA ARG A 385 16.88 -1.21 15.21
C ARG A 385 16.47 -2.29 14.22
N LYS A 386 15.41 -2.10 13.42
CA LYS A 386 15.04 -3.08 12.40
C LYS A 386 16.03 -3.06 11.21
N TYR A 387 16.38 -1.89 10.69
CA TYR A 387 17.54 -1.77 9.80
C TYR A 387 18.84 -1.88 10.58
N LYS A 388 19.47 -3.06 10.49
CA LYS A 388 20.78 -3.31 11.12
C LYS A 388 21.93 -2.67 10.35
N THR A 389 21.75 -2.45 9.05
CA THR A 389 22.75 -1.87 8.15
C THR A 389 22.20 -0.63 7.47
N ILE A 390 23.08 0.32 7.16
CA ILE A 390 22.73 1.58 6.48
C ILE A 390 22.25 1.29 5.06
N GLN A 391 22.86 0.34 4.34
CA GLN A 391 22.42 -0.02 2.98
C GLN A 391 20.99 -0.55 2.97
N SER A 392 20.63 -1.41 3.93
CA SER A 392 19.27 -1.93 4.01
C SER A 392 18.23 -0.82 4.23
N ALA A 393 18.60 0.23 4.98
CA ALA A 393 17.77 1.41 5.16
C ALA A 393 17.71 2.28 3.90
N ILE A 394 18.82 2.47 3.19
CA ILE A 394 18.85 3.21 1.90
C ILE A 394 17.92 2.56 0.89
N ASP A 395 17.94 1.23 0.80
CA ASP A 395 17.13 0.49 -0.16
C ASP A 395 15.63 0.71 0.07
N LYS A 396 15.22 0.82 1.34
CA LYS A 396 13.83 0.99 1.73
C LYS A 396 13.36 2.43 1.94
N ALA A 397 14.27 3.39 2.00
CA ALA A 397 13.93 4.79 2.16
C ALA A 397 13.23 5.39 0.93
N PHE A 398 12.30 6.30 1.18
CA PHE A 398 11.73 7.21 0.20
C PHE A 398 12.71 8.38 -0.05
N PRO A 399 12.71 8.97 -1.26
CA PRO A 399 13.44 10.21 -1.50
C PRO A 399 13.02 11.30 -0.51
N GLY A 400 13.99 11.91 0.18
CA GLY A 400 13.79 12.94 1.21
C GLY A 400 13.89 12.43 2.65
N ASP A 401 14.00 11.13 2.87
CA ASP A 401 14.11 10.56 4.22
C ASP A 401 15.42 10.89 4.93
N ILE A 402 15.34 10.80 6.25
CA ILE A 402 16.44 10.95 7.20
C ILE A 402 16.74 9.60 7.84
N LEU A 403 17.92 9.04 7.58
CA LEU A 403 18.43 7.85 8.23
C LEU A 403 19.19 8.28 9.49
N GLU A 404 18.63 7.99 10.66
CA GLU A 404 19.25 8.25 11.96
C GLU A 404 20.00 7.01 12.45
N VAL A 405 21.32 7.07 12.41
CA VAL A 405 22.19 5.92 12.66
C VAL A 405 22.72 5.95 14.10
N ASP A 406 22.36 4.93 14.87
CA ASP A 406 22.85 4.69 16.24
C ASP A 406 24.39 4.46 16.24
N PRO A 407 25.07 4.72 17.39
CA PRO A 407 26.48 4.36 17.57
C PRO A 407 26.80 2.92 17.15
N GLY A 408 27.94 2.73 16.49
CA GLY A 408 28.39 1.40 16.08
C GLY A 408 29.38 1.43 14.91
N THR A 409 29.88 0.25 14.57
CA THR A 409 30.69 0.03 13.37
C THR A 409 29.88 -0.72 12.35
N TYR A 410 29.65 -0.08 11.20
CA TYR A 410 28.89 -0.61 10.08
C TYR A 410 29.87 -1.02 8.98
N ASN A 411 30.08 -2.34 8.86
CA ASN A 411 30.97 -2.91 7.85
C ASN A 411 30.20 -3.17 6.56
N GLU A 412 30.11 -2.15 5.70
CA GLU A 412 29.32 -2.19 4.47
C GLU A 412 29.79 -1.16 3.42
N SER A 413 29.43 -1.41 2.16
CA SER A 413 29.54 -0.45 1.06
C SER A 413 28.17 0.16 0.79
N LEU A 414 28.10 1.49 0.72
CA LEU A 414 26.84 2.20 0.51
C LEU A 414 26.66 2.56 -0.96
N ARG A 415 25.50 2.23 -1.52
CA ARG A 415 25.03 2.68 -2.83
C ARG A 415 23.80 3.56 -2.62
N VAL A 416 23.98 4.86 -2.83
CA VAL A 416 22.91 5.86 -2.71
C VAL A 416 22.51 6.34 -4.10
N TYR A 417 21.22 6.21 -4.40
CA TYR A 417 20.67 6.47 -5.74
C TYR A 417 19.38 7.30 -5.68
N LYS A 418 19.13 7.92 -4.53
CA LYS A 418 17.93 8.73 -4.23
C LYS A 418 18.32 9.84 -3.24
N SER A 419 17.54 10.91 -3.19
CA SER A 419 17.75 11.99 -2.22
C SER A 419 17.56 11.51 -0.80
N LEU A 420 18.57 11.65 0.08
CA LEU A 420 18.51 11.22 1.49
C LEU A 420 19.41 12.09 2.37
N THR A 421 19.07 12.16 3.66
CA THR A 421 20.01 12.58 4.71
C THR A 421 20.38 11.35 5.54
N ILE A 422 21.66 11.03 5.67
CA ILE A 422 22.16 9.97 6.54
C ILE A 422 22.96 10.64 7.65
N ARG A 423 22.54 10.51 8.90
CA ARG A 423 23.19 11.18 10.03
C ARG A 423 23.40 10.24 11.20
N SER A 424 24.55 10.36 11.84
CA SER A 424 24.73 9.75 13.16
C SER A 424 23.96 10.52 14.22
N VAL A 425 23.33 9.80 15.16
CA VAL A 425 22.71 10.40 16.35
C VAL A 425 23.71 10.68 17.48
N ALA A 426 24.94 10.19 17.38
CA ALA A 426 25.97 10.28 18.43
C ALA A 426 27.31 10.89 17.96
N GLY A 427 27.39 11.26 16.68
CA GLY A 427 28.57 11.90 16.09
C GLY A 427 29.69 10.94 15.69
N ALA A 428 30.72 11.54 15.08
CA ALA A 428 31.76 10.84 14.35
C ALA A 428 32.68 10.00 15.25
N ASP A 429 32.78 10.32 16.53
CA ASP A 429 33.60 9.59 17.49
C ASP A 429 33.01 8.23 17.89
N SER A 430 31.72 8.02 17.62
CA SER A 430 30.97 6.84 18.06
C SER A 430 30.33 6.05 16.92
N THR A 431 30.41 6.54 15.68
CA THR A 431 29.70 5.94 14.54
C THR A 431 30.62 5.83 13.34
N PHE A 432 30.85 4.60 12.88
CA PHE A 432 31.85 4.26 11.88
C PHE A 432 31.23 3.56 10.69
N ILE A 433 31.57 4.02 9.48
CA ILE A 433 31.37 3.26 8.24
C ILE A 433 32.73 2.68 7.88
N ASP A 434 32.84 1.36 7.85
CA ASP A 434 34.11 0.63 7.80
C ASP A 434 34.19 -0.28 6.57
N GLY A 435 35.20 -0.06 5.73
CA GLY A 435 35.45 -0.87 4.52
C GLY A 435 36.22 -2.17 4.75
N THR A 436 36.55 -2.53 6.00
CA THR A 436 37.42 -3.68 6.31
C THR A 436 36.87 -4.99 5.71
N GLY A 437 37.65 -5.62 4.84
CA GLY A 437 37.28 -6.91 4.25
C GLY A 437 36.32 -6.83 3.06
N LEU A 438 35.94 -5.63 2.60
CA LEU A 438 35.09 -5.41 1.43
C LEU A 438 35.88 -5.26 0.12
N ALA A 439 37.19 -5.52 0.14
CA ALA A 439 38.04 -5.53 -1.05
C ALA A 439 37.65 -6.71 -1.97
N GLY A 440 36.90 -6.42 -3.05
CA GLY A 440 36.53 -7.42 -4.08
C GLY A 440 35.05 -7.77 -4.16
N SER A 441 34.19 -7.26 -3.28
CA SER A 441 32.73 -7.47 -3.30
C SER A 441 31.99 -6.43 -4.17
N GLY A 442 32.16 -6.54 -5.48
CA GLY A 442 31.06 -6.33 -6.46
C GLY A 442 30.26 -5.01 -6.48
N LEU A 443 30.86 -3.83 -6.41
CA LEU A 443 30.23 -2.66 -7.06
C LEU A 443 30.58 -2.71 -8.55
N PRO A 444 29.60 -2.65 -9.49
CA PRO A 444 29.91 -2.61 -10.91
C PRO A 444 30.81 -1.42 -11.19
N ALA A 445 31.93 -1.68 -11.86
CA ALA A 445 32.89 -0.67 -12.23
C ALA A 445 32.17 0.43 -13.03
N PHE A 446 32.02 1.62 -12.44
CA PHE A 446 31.77 2.80 -13.24
C PHE A 446 32.92 2.94 -14.23
N ALA A 447 32.59 3.20 -15.50
CA ALA A 447 33.57 3.38 -16.56
C ALA A 447 34.54 4.51 -16.19
N GLY A 448 35.67 4.13 -15.58
CA GLY A 448 36.64 5.05 -14.99
C GLY A 448 37.03 4.71 -13.53
N SER A 449 37.80 3.64 -13.34
CA SER A 449 38.85 3.49 -12.30
C SER A 449 38.58 3.84 -10.81
N LEU A 450 37.35 4.01 -10.32
CA LEU A 450 37.12 4.41 -8.92
C LEU A 450 36.24 3.40 -8.16
N ARG A 451 36.79 2.81 -7.08
CA ARG A 451 36.10 1.93 -6.12
C ARG A 451 35.82 2.74 -4.85
N SER A 452 34.58 3.20 -4.66
CA SER A 452 34.22 4.05 -3.53
C SER A 452 33.41 3.28 -2.47
N LEU A 453 33.70 3.53 -1.18
CA LEU A 453 32.95 2.94 -0.06
C LEU A 453 31.52 3.49 0.03
N VAL A 454 31.31 4.71 -0.46
CA VAL A 454 30.00 5.29 -0.74
C VAL A 454 29.97 5.62 -2.23
N ALA A 455 29.08 4.99 -2.98
CA ALA A 455 28.83 5.24 -4.39
C ALA A 455 27.50 5.99 -4.53
N VAL A 456 27.57 7.22 -5.04
CA VAL A 456 26.37 7.97 -5.45
C VAL A 456 26.12 7.67 -6.92
N VAL A 457 25.00 7.03 -7.22
CA VAL A 457 24.64 6.65 -8.59
C VAL A 457 23.70 7.71 -9.17
N PRO A 458 24.11 8.43 -10.24
CA PRO A 458 23.23 9.37 -10.93
C PRO A 458 22.06 8.63 -11.59
N PRO A 459 20.93 9.31 -11.86
CA PRO A 459 19.76 8.66 -12.44
C PRO A 459 20.08 8.09 -13.83
N ASP A 460 19.17 7.27 -14.34
CA ASP A 460 18.99 7.12 -15.78
C ASP A 460 18.72 8.50 -16.43
N SER A 461 18.50 8.56 -17.74
CA SER A 461 18.58 9.75 -18.59
C SER A 461 17.68 10.97 -18.27
N SER A 462 17.01 11.02 -17.11
CA SER A 462 16.09 12.06 -16.65
C SER A 462 16.74 13.31 -16.02
N GLY A 463 18.05 13.29 -15.69
CA GLY A 463 18.85 14.50 -15.45
C GLY A 463 18.52 15.37 -14.23
N SER A 464 17.68 14.94 -13.28
CA SER A 464 17.43 15.71 -12.05
C SER A 464 18.54 15.49 -10.98
N PRO A 465 19.06 16.55 -10.32
CA PRO A 465 20.08 16.39 -9.29
C PRO A 465 19.47 15.87 -7.97
N TYR A 466 19.98 14.75 -7.45
CA TYR A 466 19.65 14.30 -6.10
C TYR A 466 20.42 15.12 -5.06
N SER A 467 19.73 15.70 -4.07
CA SER A 467 20.38 16.21 -2.86
C SER A 467 20.66 15.06 -1.88
N PHE A 468 21.92 14.85 -1.53
CA PHE A 468 22.34 13.80 -0.60
C PHE A 468 23.28 14.35 0.47
N ARG A 469 23.10 13.94 1.73
CA ARG A 469 23.97 14.35 2.85
C ARG A 469 24.38 13.14 3.70
N ILE A 470 25.66 13.04 4.06
CA ILE A 470 26.18 12.17 5.11
C ILE A 470 26.80 13.04 6.20
N GLU A 471 26.37 12.87 7.46
CA GLU A 471 26.77 13.73 8.56
C GLU A 471 27.12 12.93 9.83
N GLY A 472 28.21 13.30 10.50
CA GLY A 472 28.53 12.75 11.83
C GLY A 472 29.10 11.33 11.83
N PHE A 473 29.79 10.89 10.78
CA PHE A 473 30.47 9.59 10.73
C PHE A 473 31.99 9.74 10.66
N THR A 474 32.72 8.80 11.27
CA THR A 474 34.12 8.55 10.90
C THR A 474 34.16 7.42 9.89
N ILE A 475 34.68 7.68 8.69
CA ILE A 475 34.83 6.67 7.64
C ILE A 475 36.23 6.06 7.74
N ARG A 476 36.34 4.72 7.80
CA ARG A 476 37.62 4.01 7.97
C ARG A 476 37.80 2.90 6.94
N ASN A 477 39.06 2.54 6.68
CA ASN A 477 39.45 1.44 5.79
C ASN A 477 38.83 1.52 4.39
N SER A 478 38.62 2.75 3.88
CA SER A 478 38.17 3.03 2.52
C SER A 478 39.36 3.30 1.59
N GLU A 479 39.38 2.72 0.39
CA GLU A 479 40.41 3.04 -0.62
C GLU A 479 40.24 4.47 -1.21
N ARG A 480 39.03 5.05 -1.20
CA ARG A 480 38.68 6.49 -1.39
C ARG A 480 37.15 6.71 -1.22
N MET A 481 36.72 7.92 -0.86
CA MET A 481 35.35 8.38 -1.15
C MET A 481 35.29 8.84 -2.62
N GLY A 482 34.38 8.28 -3.41
CA GLY A 482 34.17 8.65 -4.81
C GLY A 482 32.77 9.20 -4.96
N VAL A 483 32.65 10.53 -4.93
CA VAL A 483 31.40 11.22 -5.28
C VAL A 483 31.32 11.19 -6.80
N GLY A 484 30.33 10.49 -7.37
CA GLY A 484 30.04 10.60 -8.80
C GLY A 484 29.78 12.07 -9.15
N ALA A 485 30.23 12.53 -10.32
CA ALA A 485 30.53 13.93 -10.67
C ALA A 485 29.41 15.00 -10.54
N ASN A 486 28.24 14.71 -9.94
CA ASN A 486 27.09 15.60 -9.88
C ASN A 486 26.41 15.73 -8.48
N ALA A 487 27.05 15.33 -7.39
CA ALA A 487 26.52 15.63 -6.05
C ALA A 487 27.05 17.00 -5.58
N ASN A 488 26.15 17.93 -5.28
CA ASN A 488 26.47 19.20 -4.62
C ASN A 488 26.41 19.07 -3.10
#